data_AF-A0A328FDD2-F1
#
_entry.id   AF-A0A328FDD2-F1
#
_cell.length_a   1.000
_cell.length_b   1.000
_cell.length_c   1.000
_cell.angle_alpha   90.00
_cell.angle_beta   90.00
_cell.angle_gamma   90.00
#
_symmetry.space_group_name_H-M   'P 1'
#
loop_
_entity.id
_entity.type
_entity.pdbx_description
1 polymer ?
#
loop_
_entity_poly.entity_id
_entity_poly.type
_entity_poly.pdbx_seq_one_letter_code
_entity_poly.pdbx_strand_id
1 'polypeptide(L)'
;MIQKVLFFISLLMFYSPCYAMEDHSKHMEKNYANGQALTRRCLECHADQGEAFIKTAHWLWKGDAPFLEGRAKGIQLGKINLMNDY
;
A
#
# COMPACT_ATOMS: atom_id res chain seq x y z
N MET A 1 45.60 -3.03 -2.62
CA MET A 1 44.85 -1.76 -2.46
C MET A 1 43.39 -1.88 -2.90
N ILE A 2 43.11 -2.46 -4.07
CA ILE A 2 41.76 -2.66 -4.62
C ILE A 2 40.80 -3.44 -3.68
N GLN A 3 41.30 -4.46 -2.98
CA GLN A 3 40.49 -5.26 -2.04
C GLN A 3 40.04 -4.48 -0.79
N LYS A 4 40.81 -3.46 -0.36
CA LYS A 4 40.42 -2.57 0.76
C LYS A 4 39.37 -1.55 0.31
N VAL A 5 39.44 -1.09 -0.94
CA VAL A 5 38.46 -0.19 -1.55
C VAL A 5 37.12 -0.90 -1.75
N LEU A 6 37.14 -2.15 -2.23
CA LEU A 6 35.93 -2.98 -2.36
C LEU A 6 35.27 -3.26 -1.01
N PHE A 7 36.06 -3.48 0.04
CA PHE A 7 35.54 -3.68 1.40
C PHE A 7 34.87 -2.42 1.96
N PHE A 8 35.45 -1.23 1.72
CA PHE A 8 34.86 0.05 2.14
C PHE A 8 33.58 0.41 1.38
N ILE A 9 33.50 0.11 0.08
CA ILE A 9 32.29 0.33 -0.73
C ILE A 9 31.16 -0.60 -0.28
N SER A 10 31.47 -1.87 0.00
CA SER A 10 30.53 -2.83 0.58
C SER A 10 29.99 -2.34 1.93
N LEU A 11 30.87 -1.84 2.81
CA LEU A 11 30.46 -1.31 4.11
C LEU A 11 29.50 -0.11 4.00
N LEU A 12 29.71 0.78 3.02
CA LEU A 12 28.84 1.92 2.75
C LEU A 12 27.46 1.52 2.20
N MET A 13 27.34 0.41 1.46
CA MET A 13 26.05 -0.08 0.95
C MET A 13 25.17 -0.75 2.02
N PHE A 14 25.76 -1.28 3.09
CA PHE A 14 25.01 -1.81 4.25
C PHE A 14 24.59 -0.73 5.26
N TYR A 15 25.15 0.47 5.18
CA TYR A 15 24.68 1.66 5.92
C TYR A 15 23.50 2.32 5.18
N SER A 16 22.49 1.54 4.77
CA SER A 16 21.21 2.17 4.47
C SER A 16 20.72 2.80 5.76
N PRO A 17 20.54 4.13 5.84
CA PRO A 17 19.79 4.68 6.95
C PRO A 17 18.43 4.00 6.91
N CYS A 18 18.11 3.24 7.96
CA CYS A 18 16.74 2.86 8.22
C CYS A 18 15.97 4.18 8.22
N TYR A 19 15.20 4.44 7.15
CA TYR A 19 14.36 5.63 7.08
C TYR A 19 13.53 5.61 8.35
N ALA A 20 13.79 6.57 9.24
CA ALA A 20 13.04 6.67 10.47
C ALA A 20 11.57 6.82 10.06
N MET A 21 10.74 5.87 10.50
CA MET A 21 9.30 5.99 10.36
C MET A 21 8.88 7.25 11.11
N GLU A 22 8.25 8.20 10.42
CA GLU A 22 7.76 9.42 11.05
C GLU A 22 6.76 9.06 12.16
N ASP A 23 6.95 9.62 13.35
CA ASP A 23 6.03 9.43 14.46
C ASP A 23 4.77 10.28 14.24
N HIS A 24 3.72 9.62 13.74
CA HIS A 24 2.45 10.27 13.42
C HIS A 24 1.77 10.87 14.66
N SER A 25 2.08 10.42 15.88
CA SER A 25 1.46 10.97 17.09
C SER A 25 1.79 12.46 17.31
N LYS A 26 2.86 12.96 16.69
CA LYS A 26 3.25 14.37 16.72
C LYS A 26 2.43 15.26 15.78
N HIS A 27 1.77 14.66 14.79
CA HIS A 27 1.06 15.35 13.71
C HIS A 27 -0.46 15.09 13.74
N MET A 28 -0.92 14.24 14.66
CA MET A 28 -2.29 13.77 14.70
C MET A 28 -2.94 14.15 16.03
N GLU A 29 -4.21 14.56 15.98
CA GLU A 29 -5.03 14.67 17.17
C GLU A 29 -5.30 13.27 17.76
N LYS A 30 -5.55 13.22 19.08
CA LYS A 30 -5.88 11.96 19.75
C LYS A 30 -7.27 11.44 19.38
N ASN A 31 -8.20 12.34 19.08
CA ASN A 31 -9.61 12.01 18.85
C ASN A 31 -10.11 12.70 17.59
N TYR A 32 -10.82 11.94 16.74
CA TYR A 32 -11.56 12.46 15.59
C TYR A 32 -13.03 12.08 15.72
N ALA A 33 -13.92 12.90 15.15
CA ALA A 33 -15.36 12.66 15.22
C ALA A 33 -15.81 11.34 14.56
N ASN A 34 -15.11 10.91 13.50
CA ASN A 34 -15.36 9.64 12.79
C ASN A 34 -14.15 9.26 11.92
N GLY A 35 -14.20 8.07 11.30
CA GLY A 35 -13.15 7.57 10.43
C GLY A 35 -12.87 8.48 9.23
N GLN A 36 -13.89 9.11 8.64
CA GLN A 36 -13.73 10.03 7.50
C GLN A 36 -12.99 11.31 7.89
N ALA A 37 -13.21 11.82 9.12
CA ALA A 37 -12.46 12.95 9.64
C ALA A 37 -10.98 12.61 9.82
N LEU A 38 -10.68 11.41 10.33
CA LEU A 38 -9.31 10.90 10.42
C LEU A 38 -8.68 10.71 9.04
N THR A 39 -9.39 10.10 8.08
CA THR A 39 -8.89 9.91 6.71
C THR A 39 -8.58 11.24 6.03
N ARG A 40 -9.43 12.27 6.20
CA ARG A 40 -9.15 13.62 5.68
C ARG A 40 -7.82 14.16 6.18
N ARG A 41 -7.53 14.00 7.47
CA ARG A 41 -6.23 14.39 8.04
C ARG A 41 -5.07 13.62 7.40
N CYS A 42 -5.20 12.30 7.24
CA CYS A 42 -4.17 11.50 6.59
C CYS A 42 -3.88 11.97 5.15
N LEU A 43 -4.93 12.30 4.40
CA LEU A 43 -4.83 12.73 3.00
C LEU A 43 -4.20 14.12 2.81
N GLU A 44 -4.08 14.93 3.85
CA GLU A 44 -3.35 16.21 3.77
C GLU A 44 -1.86 16.01 3.44
N CYS A 45 -1.27 14.86 3.82
CA CYS A 45 0.11 14.48 3.48
C CYS A 45 0.18 13.26 2.54
N HIS A 46 -0.85 12.41 2.51
CA HIS A 46 -0.85 11.14 1.78
C HIS A 46 -1.90 11.08 0.66
N ALA A 47 -2.09 12.19 -0.06
CA ALA A 47 -3.03 12.28 -1.19
C ALA A 47 -2.73 11.20 -2.25
N ASP A 48 -1.46 11.04 -2.64
CA ASP A 48 -1.04 10.09 -3.68
C ASP A 48 -1.30 8.63 -3.25
N GLN A 49 -1.06 8.30 -1.98
CA GLN A 49 -1.35 6.96 -1.46
C GLN A 49 -2.86 6.71 -1.43
N GLY A 50 -3.66 7.73 -1.08
CA GLY A 50 -5.12 7.67 -1.19
C GLY A 50 -5.57 7.40 -2.63
N GLU A 51 -5.03 8.15 -3.59
CA GLU A 51 -5.36 8.00 -5.01
C GLU A 51 -4.94 6.63 -5.56
N ALA A 52 -3.77 6.12 -5.15
CA ALA A 52 -3.31 4.79 -5.51
C ALA A 52 -4.21 3.71 -4.89
N PHE A 53 -4.58 3.85 -3.62
CA PHE A 53 -5.35 2.84 -2.89
C PHE A 53 -6.73 2.60 -3.48
N ILE A 54 -7.44 3.66 -3.90
CA ILE A 54 -8.79 3.53 -4.46
C ILE A 54 -8.82 2.81 -5.81
N LYS A 55 -7.66 2.59 -6.44
CA LYS A 55 -7.50 1.81 -7.69
C LYS A 55 -7.23 0.33 -7.41
N THR A 56 -7.10 -0.08 -6.15
CA THR A 56 -6.75 -1.46 -5.77
C THR A 56 -7.98 -2.35 -5.58
N ALA A 57 -7.76 -3.68 -5.60
CA ALA A 57 -8.78 -4.67 -5.31
C ALA A 57 -9.37 -4.56 -3.90
N HIS A 58 -8.63 -4.01 -2.93
CA HIS A 58 -9.12 -3.81 -1.56
C HIS A 58 -10.19 -2.72 -1.47
N TRP A 59 -10.11 -1.69 -2.32
CA TRP A 59 -11.15 -0.66 -2.40
C TRP A 59 -12.28 -1.06 -3.35
N LEU A 60 -11.93 -1.55 -4.55
CA LEU A 60 -12.91 -1.89 -5.59
C LEU A 60 -13.65 -3.19 -5.32
N TRP A 61 -13.15 -4.02 -4.39
CA TRP A 61 -13.62 -5.39 -4.13
C TRP A 61 -13.65 -6.26 -5.39
N LYS A 62 -12.72 -6.00 -6.29
CA LYS A 62 -12.68 -6.58 -7.62
C LYS A 62 -11.24 -6.62 -8.13
N GLY A 63 -10.87 -7.70 -8.79
CA GLY A 63 -9.58 -7.87 -9.42
C GLY A 63 -9.68 -8.77 -10.64
N ASP A 64 -8.52 -9.15 -11.17
CA ASP A 64 -8.46 -10.08 -12.29
C ASP A 64 -9.00 -11.45 -11.86
N ALA A 65 -9.93 -11.99 -12.63
CA ALA A 65 -10.44 -13.33 -12.39
C ALA A 65 -9.39 -14.38 -12.80
N PRO A 66 -9.30 -15.50 -12.07
CA PRO A 66 -8.64 -16.69 -12.61
C PRO A 66 -9.37 -17.15 -13.88
N PHE A 67 -8.69 -17.90 -14.75
CA PHE A 67 -9.35 -18.51 -15.91
C PHE A 67 -10.45 -19.47 -15.45
N LEU A 68 -11.70 -19.09 -15.69
CA LEU A 68 -12.86 -19.92 -15.42
C LEU A 68 -13.35 -20.56 -16.71
N GLU A 69 -13.43 -21.89 -16.72
CA GLU A 69 -14.00 -22.64 -17.84
C GLU A 69 -15.46 -22.22 -18.10
N GLY A 70 -15.84 -22.05 -19.37
CA GLY A 70 -17.18 -21.61 -19.75
C GLY A 70 -17.49 -20.13 -19.48
N ARG A 71 -16.51 -19.31 -19.06
CA ARG A 71 -16.65 -17.85 -18.91
C ARG A 71 -15.82 -17.08 -19.94
N ALA A 72 -16.26 -15.86 -20.23
CA ALA A 72 -15.46 -14.93 -21.03
C ALA A 72 -14.13 -14.62 -20.31
N LYS A 73 -13.03 -14.66 -21.07
CA LYS A 73 -11.71 -14.23 -20.58
C LYS A 73 -11.72 -12.73 -20.31
N GLY A 74 -11.06 -12.30 -19.24
CA GLY A 74 -10.94 -10.88 -18.88
C GLY A 74 -12.13 -10.30 -18.10
N ILE A 75 -13.03 -11.14 -17.58
CA ILE A 75 -14.01 -10.67 -16.59
C ILE A 75 -13.27 -10.33 -15.28
N GLN A 76 -13.62 -9.21 -14.66
CA GLN A 76 -13.14 -8.89 -13.32
C GLN A 76 -14.09 -9.49 -12.28
N LEU A 77 -13.54 -10.25 -11.36
CA LEU A 77 -14.28 -10.88 -10.26
C LEU A 77 -13.73 -10.43 -8.91
N GLY A 78 -14.58 -10.47 -7.89
CA GLY A 78 -14.19 -10.24 -6.51
C GLY A 78 -15.41 -10.22 -5.60
N LYS A 79 -15.23 -9.81 -4.34
CA LYS A 79 -16.29 -9.85 -3.34
C LYS A 79 -17.57 -9.11 -3.76
N ILE A 80 -17.47 -8.10 -4.62
CA ILE A 80 -18.63 -7.33 -5.09
C ILE A 80 -19.59 -8.14 -5.99
N ASN A 81 -19.10 -9.16 -6.69
CA ASN A 81 -19.85 -9.89 -7.72
C ASN A 81 -19.61 -11.40 -7.75
N LEU A 82 -18.92 -11.93 -6.73
CA LEU A 82 -18.68 -13.36 -6.56
C LEU A 82 -19.69 -13.93 -5.56
N MET A 83 -20.48 -14.90 -6.02
CA MET A 83 -21.39 -15.65 -5.16
C MET A 83 -20.62 -16.79 -4.47
N ASN A 84 -20.91 -17.00 -3.19
CA ASN A 84 -20.46 -18.14 -2.40
C ASN A 84 -21.64 -18.70 -1.59
N ASP A 85 -21.39 -19.77 -0.85
CA ASP A 85 -22.33 -20.50 0.00
C ASP A 85 -22.07 -20.31 1.50
N TYR A 86 -21.45 -19.19 1.88
CA TYR A 86 -21.12 -18.80 3.26
C TYR A 86 -21.95 -17.61 3.76
#